data_AF-A0A419ERZ1-F1
#
_entry.id   AF-A0A419ERZ1-F1
#
_cell.length_a   1.000
_cell.length_b   1.000
_cell.length_c   1.000
_cell.angle_alpha   90.00
_cell.angle_beta   90.00
_cell.angle_gamma   90.00
#
_symmetry.space_group_name_H-M   'P 1'
#
loop_
_entity.id
_entity.type
_entity.pdbx_description
1 polymer ?
#
loop_
_entity_poly.entity_id
_entity_poly.type
_entity_poly.pdbx_seq_one_letter_code
_entity_poly.pdbx_strand_id
1 'polypeptide(L)'
;MLINNKMPRPCKHRRVSIDPACYYFKPRGIPMDNLEEVILEHDELEALKLADFLALSHEAGADKMKISRATFGRIIEKARYKITDCILNGKAIRINETYPENIINKIKKDKCGRCDNRRSINSSSLKTECPKCKKLTGGSK
;
A
#
# COMPACT_ATOMS: atom_id res chain seq x y z
N MET A 1 6.65 -29.10 20.68
CA MET A 1 5.47 -28.34 20.19
C MET A 1 5.80 -27.84 18.79
N LEU A 2 5.17 -28.41 17.76
CA LEU A 2 5.46 -28.07 16.37
C LEU A 2 4.95 -26.65 16.10
N ILE A 3 5.86 -25.73 15.84
CA ILE A 3 5.56 -24.37 15.37
C ILE A 3 5.00 -24.55 13.96
N ASN A 4 3.67 -24.50 13.82
CA ASN A 4 3.01 -24.43 12.54
C ASN A 4 3.46 -23.14 11.84
N ASN A 5 4.51 -23.23 11.04
CA ASN A 5 4.91 -22.23 10.06
C ASN A 5 3.81 -22.20 8.99
N LYS A 6 2.70 -21.56 9.33
CA LYS A 6 1.60 -21.23 8.41
C LYS A 6 2.18 -20.16 7.49
N MET A 7 2.87 -20.59 6.43
CA MET A 7 3.37 -19.69 5.39
C MET A 7 2.20 -18.78 5.00
N PRO A 8 2.32 -17.45 5.16
CA PRO A 8 1.28 -16.54 4.71
C PRO A 8 1.11 -16.80 3.22
N ARG A 9 -0.08 -17.31 2.85
CA ARG A 9 -0.41 -17.58 1.45
C ARG A 9 -0.05 -16.31 0.66
N PRO A 10 0.76 -16.41 -0.41
CA PRO A 10 1.22 -15.25 -1.15
C PRO A 10 0.04 -14.34 -1.46
N CYS A 11 0.11 -13.08 -1.02
CA CYS A 11 -0.94 -12.10 -1.26
C CYS A 11 -1.17 -12.02 -2.76
N LYS A 12 -2.40 -12.37 -3.20
CA LYS A 12 -2.78 -12.20 -4.59
C LYS A 12 -2.61 -10.72 -4.96
N HIS A 13 -2.08 -10.46 -6.16
CA HIS A 13 -2.01 -9.11 -6.70
C HIS A 13 -3.40 -8.47 -6.67
N ARG A 14 -3.50 -7.30 -6.06
CA ARG A 14 -4.73 -6.52 -5.91
C ARG A 14 -4.49 -5.09 -6.35
N ARG A 15 -5.52 -4.43 -6.86
CA ARG A 15 -5.42 -3.04 -7.34
C ARG A 15 -5.53 -2.09 -6.15
N VAL A 16 -4.54 -1.22 -6.02
CA VAL A 16 -4.50 -0.07 -5.12
C VAL A 16 -4.38 1.16 -6.00
N SER A 17 -5.23 2.16 -5.79
CA SER A 17 -5.28 3.40 -6.56
C SER A 17 -5.00 4.65 -5.74
N ILE A 18 -4.88 4.51 -4.41
CA ILE A 18 -4.72 5.62 -3.49
C ILE A 18 -3.29 6.19 -3.50
N ASP A 19 -3.22 7.51 -3.51
CA ASP A 19 -2.02 8.30 -3.27
C ASP A 19 -2.32 9.28 -2.13
N PRO A 20 -1.95 8.97 -0.88
CA PRO A 20 -2.27 9.82 0.27
C PRO A 20 -1.41 11.08 0.29
N ALA A 21 -2.00 12.20 0.73
CA ALA A 21 -1.30 13.48 0.85
C ALA A 21 -0.21 13.48 1.95
N CYS A 22 -0.35 12.62 2.96
CA CYS A 22 0.63 12.42 4.02
C CYS A 22 0.71 10.94 4.36
N TYR A 23 1.92 10.44 4.62
CA TYR A 23 2.17 9.04 4.98
C TYR A 23 2.28 8.83 6.50
N TYR A 24 2.25 9.89 7.30
CA TYR A 24 2.37 9.80 8.76
C TYR A 24 1.32 10.67 9.46
N PHE A 25 0.69 10.10 10.48
CA PHE A 25 -0.24 10.78 11.38
C PHE A 25 0.13 10.42 12.81
N LYS A 26 0.15 11.41 13.72
CA LYS A 26 0.50 11.19 15.12
C LYS A 26 -0.33 12.07 16.05
N PRO A 27 -0.55 11.65 17.31
CA PRO A 27 -1.13 12.51 18.32
C PRO A 27 -0.27 13.77 18.55
N ARG A 28 -0.97 14.87 18.84
CA ARG A 28 -0.33 16.16 19.12
C ARG A 28 0.35 16.12 20.50
N GLY A 29 1.52 16.75 20.61
CA GLY A 29 2.20 16.97 21.90
C GLY A 29 3.11 15.84 22.39
N ILE A 30 3.20 14.72 21.67
CA ILE A 30 4.08 13.60 22.03
C ILE A 30 5.19 13.45 20.96
N PRO A 31 6.49 13.44 21.34
CA PRO A 31 7.58 13.16 20.40
C PRO A 31 7.42 11.81 19.71
N MET A 32 7.88 11.68 18.45
CA MET A 32 7.77 10.41 17.70
C MET A 32 8.52 9.26 18.38
N ASP A 33 9.68 9.53 18.95
CA ASP A 33 10.52 8.51 19.60
C ASP A 33 9.84 7.84 20.81
N ASN A 34 8.79 8.46 21.34
CA ASN A 34 8.01 7.96 22.48
C ASN A 34 6.68 7.30 22.05
N LEU A 35 6.41 7.21 20.75
CA LEU A 35 5.17 6.67 20.22
C LEU A 35 5.37 5.27 19.66
N GLU A 36 4.47 4.36 20.04
CA GLU A 36 4.29 3.15 19.26
C GLU A 36 3.71 3.49 17.89
N GLU A 37 4.14 2.76 16.86
CA GLU A 37 3.65 2.92 15.49
C GLU A 37 2.80 1.73 15.06
N VAL A 38 1.72 2.03 14.34
CA VAL A 38 0.94 1.04 13.61
C VAL A 38 1.07 1.33 12.13
N ILE A 39 1.50 0.29 11.39
CA ILE A 39 1.66 0.37 9.95
C ILE A 39 0.31 0.09 9.29
N LEU A 40 -0.21 1.03 8.51
CA LEU A 40 -1.36 0.84 7.63
C LEU A 40 -0.87 0.48 6.22
N GLU A 41 -1.25 -0.69 5.74
CA GLU A 41 -0.86 -1.14 4.40
C GLU A 41 -1.65 -0.41 3.32
N HIS A 42 -1.08 -0.35 2.11
CA HIS A 42 -1.73 0.28 0.97
C HIS A 42 -3.12 -0.30 0.63
N ASP A 43 -3.28 -1.63 0.76
CA ASP A 43 -4.58 -2.27 0.53
C ASP A 43 -5.58 -2.02 1.65
N GLU A 44 -5.11 -1.89 2.88
CA GLU A 44 -5.94 -1.49 4.02
C GLU A 44 -6.48 -0.08 3.82
N LEU A 45 -5.61 0.85 3.39
CA LEU A 45 -6.00 2.23 3.08
C LEU A 45 -6.96 2.33 1.88
N GLU A 46 -6.71 1.58 0.79
CA GLU A 46 -7.63 1.53 -0.35
C GLU A 46 -9.00 1.00 0.07
N ALA A 47 -9.04 -0.05 0.89
CA ALA A 47 -10.29 -0.64 1.35
C ALA A 47 -11.11 0.32 2.23
N LEU A 48 -10.46 1.05 3.13
CA LEU A 48 -11.08 2.13 3.91
C LEU A 48 -11.61 3.24 3.01
N LYS A 49 -10.85 3.68 2.00
CA LYS A 49 -11.32 4.67 1.03
C LYS A 49 -12.59 4.19 0.32
N LEU A 50 -12.59 2.94 -0.17
CA LEU A 50 -13.72 2.42 -0.95
C LEU A 50 -14.98 2.22 -0.09
N ALA A 51 -14.85 1.63 1.09
CA ALA A 51 -15.99 1.29 1.92
C ALA A 51 -16.43 2.41 2.86
N ASP A 52 -15.50 3.08 3.54
CA ASP A 52 -15.83 4.04 4.59
C ASP A 52 -15.89 5.48 4.07
N PHE A 53 -15.03 5.87 3.13
CA PHE A 53 -15.05 7.24 2.57
C PHE A 53 -16.01 7.38 1.37
N LEU A 54 -15.99 6.43 0.43
CA LEU A 54 -16.87 6.43 -0.76
C LEU A 54 -18.17 5.67 -0.56
N ALA A 55 -18.39 5.09 0.63
CA ALA A 55 -19.60 4.36 1.01
C ALA A 55 -20.02 3.24 0.03
N LEU A 56 -19.05 2.59 -0.63
CA LEU A 56 -19.35 1.49 -1.55
C LEU A 56 -19.70 0.22 -0.79
N SER A 57 -20.55 -0.62 -1.39
CA SER A 57 -20.80 -1.96 -0.87
C SER A 57 -19.52 -2.80 -0.88
N HIS A 58 -19.42 -3.77 0.02
CA HIS A 58 -18.26 -4.68 0.09
C HIS A 58 -18.04 -5.47 -1.21
N GLU A 59 -19.10 -5.73 -1.96
CA GLU A 59 -19.03 -6.40 -3.26
C GLU A 59 -18.39 -5.47 -4.30
N ALA A 60 -18.91 -4.26 -4.45
CA ALA A 60 -18.36 -3.27 -5.38
C ALA A 60 -16.90 -2.89 -5.05
N GLY A 61 -16.57 -2.79 -3.76
CA GLY A 61 -15.19 -2.55 -3.31
C GLY A 61 -14.25 -3.71 -3.65
N ALA A 62 -14.70 -4.95 -3.43
CA ALA A 62 -13.93 -6.15 -3.77
C ALA A 62 -13.67 -6.25 -5.28
N ASP A 63 -14.67 -5.94 -6.10
CA ASP A 63 -14.54 -5.92 -7.57
C ASP A 63 -13.52 -4.88 -8.03
N LYS A 64 -13.55 -3.67 -7.47
CA LYS A 64 -12.56 -2.62 -7.78
C LYS A 64 -11.14 -3.04 -7.43
N MET A 65 -10.96 -3.75 -6.31
CA MET A 65 -9.65 -4.27 -5.88
C MET A 65 -9.25 -5.59 -6.56
N LYS A 66 -10.15 -6.21 -7.34
CA LYS A 66 -9.98 -7.52 -7.98
C LYS A 66 -9.70 -8.66 -6.99
N ILE A 67 -10.42 -8.68 -5.89
CA ILE A 67 -10.33 -9.71 -4.84
C ILE A 67 -11.72 -10.25 -4.50
N SER A 68 -11.80 -11.34 -3.73
CA SER A 68 -13.10 -11.83 -3.27
C SER A 68 -13.70 -10.92 -2.21
N ARG A 69 -15.05 -10.83 -2.15
CA ARG A 69 -15.79 -10.13 -1.09
C ARG A 69 -15.30 -10.48 0.31
N ALA A 70 -15.04 -11.78 0.57
CA ALA A 70 -14.54 -12.23 1.87
C ALA A 70 -13.13 -11.71 2.18
N THR A 71 -12.26 -11.56 1.17
CA THR A 71 -10.92 -10.99 1.35
C THR A 71 -11.01 -9.50 1.62
N PHE A 72 -11.86 -8.79 0.87
CA PHE A 72 -12.10 -7.37 1.08
C PHE A 72 -12.62 -7.08 2.50
N GLY A 73 -13.59 -7.86 2.98
CA GLY A 73 -14.09 -7.73 4.35
C GLY A 73 -13.01 -7.89 5.43
N ARG A 74 -12.12 -8.88 5.29
CA ARG A 74 -11.00 -9.08 6.22
C ARG A 74 -9.99 -7.93 6.20
N ILE A 75 -9.74 -7.35 5.03
CA ILE A 75 -8.84 -6.20 4.89
C ILE A 75 -9.43 -4.99 5.64
N ILE A 76 -10.72 -4.71 5.43
CA ILE A 76 -11.41 -3.60 6.13
C ILE A 76 -11.39 -3.79 7.64
N GLU A 77 -11.75 -4.99 8.11
CA GLU A 77 -11.78 -5.29 9.54
C GLU A 77 -10.41 -5.03 10.20
N LYS A 78 -9.34 -5.52 9.57
CA LYS A 78 -7.96 -5.28 10.01
C LYS A 78 -7.59 -3.80 9.98
N ALA A 79 -7.97 -3.08 8.93
CA ALA A 79 -7.70 -1.66 8.76
C ALA A 79 -8.40 -0.81 9.83
N ARG A 80 -9.69 -1.09 10.08
CA ARG A 80 -10.48 -0.42 11.13
C ARG A 80 -9.90 -0.68 12.52
N TYR A 81 -9.55 -1.93 12.83
CA TYR A 81 -8.90 -2.26 14.10
C TYR A 81 -7.61 -1.44 14.30
N LYS A 82 -6.74 -1.36 13.29
CA LYS A 82 -5.50 -0.57 13.38
C LYS A 82 -5.76 0.91 13.66
N ILE A 83 -6.74 1.51 12.99
CA ILE A 83 -7.13 2.90 13.23
C ILE A 83 -7.66 3.06 14.66
N THR A 84 -8.56 2.18 15.09
CA THR A 84 -9.13 2.22 16.45
C THR A 84 -8.05 2.03 17.52
N ASP A 85 -7.12 1.10 17.34
CA ASP A 85 -5.96 0.90 18.23
C ASP A 85 -5.14 2.19 18.37
N CYS A 86 -4.88 2.88 17.26
CA CYS A 86 -4.13 4.14 17.29
C CYS A 86 -4.86 5.25 18.04
N ILE A 87 -6.17 5.38 17.82
CA ILE A 87 -6.97 6.42 18.46
C ILE A 87 -7.11 6.15 19.96
N LEU A 88 -7.37 4.90 20.36
CA LEU A 88 -7.60 4.54 21.76
C LEU A 88 -6.30 4.54 22.59
N ASN A 89 -5.18 4.08 22.00
CA ASN A 89 -3.92 3.93 22.71
C ASN A 89 -2.91 5.05 22.40
N GLY A 90 -3.32 6.08 21.65
CA GLY A 90 -2.48 7.23 21.32
C GLY A 90 -1.25 6.86 20.50
N LYS A 91 -1.38 5.93 19.55
CA LYS A 91 -0.27 5.49 18.68
C LYS A 91 -0.18 6.34 17.41
N ALA A 92 1.00 6.35 16.80
CA ALA A 92 1.17 6.94 15.47
C ALA A 92 0.69 5.96 14.38
N ILE A 93 0.10 6.50 13.31
CA ILE A 93 -0.24 5.75 12.10
C ILE A 93 0.80 6.08 11.04
N ARG A 94 1.45 5.04 10.52
CA ARG A 94 2.35 5.14 9.38
C ARG A 94 1.77 4.37 8.20
N ILE A 95 1.56 5.03 7.08
CA ILE A 95 1.18 4.35 5.84
C ILE A 95 2.45 3.73 5.25
N ASN A 96 2.38 2.45 4.86
CA ASN A 96 3.53 1.77 4.26
C ASN A 96 3.92 2.47 2.94
N GLU A 97 5.17 2.92 2.83
CA GLU A 97 5.74 3.54 1.61
C GLU A 97 6.44 2.51 0.71
N THR A 98 6.68 1.31 1.24
CA THR A 98 7.42 0.26 0.54
C THR A 98 6.49 -0.71 -0.16
N TYR A 99 6.68 -0.82 -1.47
CA TYR A 99 6.04 -1.84 -2.28
C TYR A 99 6.78 -3.17 -2.14
N PRO A 100 6.08 -4.32 -2.23
CA PRO A 100 6.72 -5.62 -2.11
C PRO A 100 7.78 -5.81 -3.21
N GLU A 101 8.89 -6.48 -2.85
CA GLU A 101 10.09 -6.57 -3.69
C GLU A 101 9.84 -7.13 -5.09
N ASN A 102 8.86 -8.02 -5.24
CA ASN A 102 8.47 -8.58 -6.53
C ASN A 102 7.94 -7.50 -7.51
N ILE A 103 7.23 -6.49 -7.01
CA ILE A 103 6.77 -5.35 -7.80
C ILE A 103 7.97 -4.46 -8.17
N ILE A 104 8.82 -4.15 -7.20
CA ILE A 104 10.05 -3.36 -7.42
C ILE A 104 10.94 -4.03 -8.47
N ASN A 105 11.13 -5.34 -8.39
CA ASN A 105 11.97 -6.11 -9.30
C ASN A 105 11.39 -6.19 -10.72
N LYS A 106 10.06 -6.25 -10.86
CA LYS A 106 9.42 -6.16 -12.17
C LYS A 106 9.66 -4.80 -12.82
N ILE A 107 9.48 -3.73 -12.05
CA ILE A 107 9.66 -2.34 -12.51
C ILE A 107 11.14 -2.05 -12.84
N LYS A 108 12.10 -2.53 -12.04
CA LYS A 108 13.55 -2.44 -12.33
C LYS A 108 13.96 -3.14 -13.63
N LYS A 109 13.19 -4.12 -14.10
CA LYS A 109 13.45 -4.86 -15.34
C LYS A 109 12.86 -4.18 -16.59
N ASP A 110 12.06 -3.13 -16.44
CA ASP A 110 11.46 -2.45 -17.58
C ASP A 110 12.51 -1.69 -18.40
N LYS A 111 12.50 -1.95 -19.71
CA LYS A 111 13.36 -1.27 -20.69
C LYS A 111 12.70 0.03 -21.16
N CYS A 112 13.52 1.03 -21.45
CA CYS A 112 13.06 2.25 -22.08
C CYS A 112 12.72 2.00 -23.56
N GLY A 113 11.45 2.14 -23.96
CA GLY A 113 11.03 1.97 -25.36
C GLY A 113 11.59 2.98 -26.38
N ARG A 114 12.56 3.83 -25.99
CA ARG A 114 13.27 4.77 -26.88
C ARG A 114 14.75 4.41 -27.09
N CYS A 115 15.40 3.79 -26.11
CA CYS A 115 16.85 3.54 -26.16
C CYS A 115 17.26 2.18 -25.58
N ASP A 116 16.27 1.32 -25.26
CA ASP A 116 16.40 -0.01 -24.67
C ASP A 116 17.20 -0.12 -23.37
N ASN A 117 17.63 1.00 -22.79
CA ASN A 117 18.34 1.00 -21.53
C ASN A 117 17.41 0.63 -20.36
N ARG A 118 17.97 0.01 -19.32
CA ARG A 118 17.23 -0.30 -18.08
C ARG A 118 16.86 0.99 -17.38
N ARG A 119 15.61 1.10 -16.93
CA ARG A 119 15.15 2.26 -16.17
C ARG A 119 15.55 2.16 -14.69
N SER A 120 15.85 3.29 -14.07
CA SER A 120 16.01 3.40 -12.63
C SER A 120 14.66 3.69 -11.99
N ILE A 121 14.38 3.06 -10.85
CA ILE A 121 13.16 3.30 -10.07
C ILE A 121 13.45 4.28 -8.93
N ASN A 122 12.54 5.24 -8.73
CA ASN A 122 12.47 5.94 -7.46
C ASN A 122 11.58 5.13 -6.50
N SER A 123 12.18 4.57 -5.44
CA SER A 123 11.52 3.65 -4.51
C SER A 123 10.29 4.25 -3.82
N SER A 124 10.27 5.56 -3.60
CA SER A 124 9.17 6.27 -2.92
C SER A 124 8.03 6.72 -3.84
N SER A 125 8.18 6.66 -5.17
CA SER A 125 7.10 7.07 -6.10
C SER A 125 6.75 6.04 -7.16
N LEU A 126 7.43 4.87 -7.19
CA LEU A 126 7.39 3.86 -8.28
C LEU A 126 7.58 4.43 -9.70
N LYS A 127 7.97 5.69 -9.84
CA LYS A 127 8.24 6.32 -11.12
C LYS A 127 9.55 5.77 -11.64
N THR A 128 9.51 5.25 -12.86
CA THR A 128 10.72 4.85 -13.58
C THR A 128 11.23 5.98 -14.45
N GLU A 129 12.51 6.27 -14.33
CA GLU A 129 13.21 7.20 -15.19
C GLU A 129 14.27 6.45 -16.02
N CYS A 130 14.43 6.84 -17.28
CA CYS A 130 15.53 6.32 -18.09
C CYS A 130 16.77 7.19 -17.85
N PRO A 131 17.91 6.64 -17.38
CA PRO A 131 19.11 7.42 -17.12
C PRO A 131 19.70 8.08 -18.38
N LYS A 132 19.40 7.52 -19.57
CA LYS A 132 19.86 8.04 -20.86
C LYS A 132 18.88 9.03 -21.51
N CYS A 133 17.57 8.80 -21.36
CA CYS A 133 16.55 9.61 -22.03
C CYS A 133 15.87 10.66 -21.13
N LYS A 134 16.07 10.59 -19.80
CA LYS A 134 15.49 11.49 -18.79
C LYS A 134 13.96 11.74 -18.91
N LYS A 135 13.22 10.75 -19.45
CA LYS A 135 11.75 10.83 -19.55
C LYS A 135 11.12 10.08 -18.39
N LEU A 136 10.35 10.80 -17.57
CA LEU A 136 9.38 10.24 -16.64
C LEU A 136 8.17 9.76 -17.45
N THR A 137 7.90 8.45 -17.45
CA THR A 137 6.64 7.93 -17.97
C THR A 137 5.99 7.15 -16.85
N GLY A 138 4.95 7.73 -16.25
CA GLY A 138 4.14 7.09 -15.22
C GLY A 138 2.70 6.94 -15.72
N GLY A 139 2.20 5.71 -15.66
CA GLY A 139 0.77 5.39 -15.66
C GLY A 139 0.12 5.31 -17.04
N SER A 140 -0.44 4.14 -17.33
CA SER A 140 -1.28 3.87 -18.49
C SER A 140 -2.47 4.84 -18.61
N LYS A 141 -2.88 5.09 -19.87
CA LYS A 141 -4.22 5.59 -20.23
C LYS A 141 -5.33 4.81 -19.53
#